data_AF-A0A7X8R4S5-F1
#
_entry.id   AF-A0A7X8R4S5-F1
#
_cell.length_a   1.000
_cell.length_b   1.000
_cell.length_c   1.000
_cell.angle_alpha   90.00
_cell.angle_beta   90.00
_cell.angle_gamma   90.00
#
_symmetry.space_group_name_H-M   'P 1'
#
loop_
_entity.id
_entity.type
_entity.pdbx_description
1 polymer ?
#
loop_
_entity_poly.entity_id
_entity_poly.type
_entity_poly.pdbx_seq_one_letter_code
_entity_poly.pdbx_strand_id
1 'polypeptide(L)'
;MKTCKSYRQMLTLYHTAELDPEEQNVLDLHLQVCPDCRQALAEMEQVKQTLTGVPAFVPDDRLLASLRERLSEQLRRPPVKTGFAWPRWTPAVQWSLALLFLALGFGLGRWSAEPRLSEAGALEQLLTA
;
A
#
# COMPACT_ATOMS: atom_id res chain seq x y z
N MET A 1 24.33 -11.83 -3.39
CA MET A 1 23.70 -13.17 -3.52
C MET A 1 22.64 -13.32 -2.45
N LYS A 2 21.40 -13.66 -2.81
CA LYS A 2 20.33 -13.95 -1.84
C LYS A 2 20.73 -15.18 -1.00
N THR A 3 20.20 -15.29 0.22
CA THR A 3 20.45 -16.45 1.09
C THR A 3 19.62 -17.66 0.63
N CYS A 4 20.05 -18.89 0.95
CA CYS A 4 19.30 -20.10 0.62
C CYS A 4 17.86 -20.07 1.14
N LYS A 5 17.61 -19.37 2.26
CA LYS A 5 16.26 -19.15 2.80
C LYS A 5 15.34 -18.44 1.79
N SER A 6 15.83 -17.44 1.07
CA SER A 6 15.05 -16.72 0.06
C SER A 6 14.73 -17.58 -1.15
N TYR A 7 15.67 -18.42 -1.60
CA TYR A 7 15.45 -19.33 -2.72
C TYR A 7 14.46 -20.44 -2.36
N ARG A 8 14.49 -20.94 -1.12
CA ARG A 8 13.49 -21.92 -0.64
C ARG A 8 12.06 -21.40 -0.72
N GLN A 9 11.83 -20.10 -0.54
CA GLN A 9 10.50 -19.51 -0.73
C GLN A 9 10.08 -19.50 -2.21
N MET A 10 11.05 -19.31 -3.11
CA MET A 10 10.81 -19.33 -4.56
C MET A 10 10.51 -20.75 -5.09
N LEU A 11 10.97 -21.82 -4.43
CA LEU A 11 10.68 -23.20 -4.83
C LEU A 11 9.18 -23.51 -4.89
N THR A 12 8.38 -22.94 -3.99
CA THR A 12 6.92 -23.10 -4.00
C THR A 12 6.29 -22.46 -5.25
N LEU A 13 6.72 -21.24 -5.58
CA LEU A 13 6.24 -20.50 -6.75
C LEU A 13 6.70 -21.14 -8.06
N TYR A 14 7.89 -21.76 -8.05
CA TYR A 14 8.41 -22.53 -9.18
C TYR A 14 7.46 -23.71 -9.52
N HIS A 15 6.98 -24.44 -8.51
CA HIS A 15 6.05 -25.55 -8.73
C HIS A 15 4.66 -25.15 -9.22
N THR A 16 4.20 -23.94 -8.89
CA THR A 16 2.90 -23.41 -9.36
C THR A 16 3.01 -22.62 -10.66
N ALA A 17 4.20 -22.54 -11.26
CA ALA A 17 4.49 -21.74 -12.46
C ALA A 17 4.15 -20.24 -12.28
N GLU A 18 4.35 -19.72 -11.07
CA GLU A 18 4.06 -18.32 -10.71
C GLU A 18 5.30 -17.42 -10.69
N LEU A 19 6.50 -17.98 -10.88
CA LEU A 19 7.72 -17.19 -11.04
C LEU A 19 7.78 -16.55 -12.42
N ASP A 20 8.18 -15.29 -12.48
CA ASP A 20 8.49 -14.62 -13.74
C ASP A 20 9.78 -15.19 -14.38
N PRO A 21 10.05 -14.92 -15.69
CA PRO A 21 11.22 -15.47 -16.36
C PRO A 21 12.56 -15.05 -15.77
N GLU A 22 12.67 -13.87 -15.15
CA GLU A 22 13.91 -13.40 -14.53
C GLU A 22 14.14 -14.16 -13.22
N GLU A 23 13.10 -14.31 -12.40
CA GLU A 23 13.14 -15.07 -11.16
C GLU A 23 13.47 -16.55 -11.39
N GLN A 24 12.92 -17.16 -12.44
CA GLN A 24 13.23 -18.53 -12.83
C GLN A 24 14.73 -18.68 -13.15
N ASN A 25 15.28 -17.80 -14.00
CA ASN A 25 16.70 -17.83 -14.34
C ASN A 25 17.60 -17.70 -13.10
N VAL A 26 17.26 -16.80 -12.18
CA VAL A 26 18.04 -16.58 -10.95
C VAL A 26 17.95 -17.80 -10.02
N LEU A 27 16.79 -18.45 -9.93
CA LEU A 27 16.63 -19.69 -9.18
C LEU A 27 17.41 -20.85 -9.81
N ASP A 28 17.36 -21.00 -11.13
CA ASP A 28 18.08 -22.06 -11.86
C ASP A 28 19.60 -21.96 -11.67
N LEU A 29 20.15 -20.73 -11.73
CA LEU A 29 21.56 -20.48 -11.42
C LEU A 29 21.92 -20.90 -9.99
N HIS A 30 21.03 -20.64 -9.02
CA HIS A 30 21.24 -21.07 -7.65
C HIS A 30 21.17 -22.60 -7.48
N LEU A 31 20.22 -23.24 -8.16
CA LEU A 31 20.07 -24.69 -8.14
C LEU A 31 21.26 -25.41 -8.77
N GLN A 32 22.01 -24.79 -9.68
CA GLN A 32 23.26 -25.37 -10.19
C GLN A 32 24.36 -25.46 -9.11
N VAL A 33 24.40 -24.50 -8.18
CA VAL A 33 25.49 -24.41 -7.18
C VAL A 33 25.12 -24.94 -5.79
N CYS A 34 23.83 -25.00 -5.43
CA CYS A 34 23.40 -25.36 -4.07
C CYS A 34 22.74 -26.75 -4.01
N PRO A 35 23.40 -27.79 -3.43
CA PRO A 35 22.80 -29.11 -3.27
C PRO A 35 21.59 -29.12 -2.32
N ASP A 36 21.62 -28.31 -1.25
CA ASP A 36 20.52 -28.28 -0.27
C ASP A 36 19.21 -27.76 -0.87
N CYS A 37 19.29 -26.79 -1.80
CA CYS A 37 18.11 -26.28 -2.50
C CYS A 37 17.61 -27.26 -3.57
N ARG A 38 18.51 -28.01 -4.23
CA ARG A 38 18.10 -29.11 -5.13
C ARG A 38 17.38 -30.23 -4.37
N GLN A 39 17.89 -30.59 -3.20
CA GLN A 39 17.27 -31.59 -2.34
C GLN A 39 15.87 -31.15 -1.89
N ALA A 40 15.74 -29.89 -1.45
CA ALA A 40 14.43 -29.34 -1.08
C ALA A 40 13.43 -29.34 -2.24
N LEU A 41 13.88 -29.02 -3.47
CA LEU A 41 13.04 -29.10 -4.66
C LEU A 41 12.57 -30.54 -4.94
N ALA A 42 13.49 -31.52 -4.84
CA ALA A 42 13.17 -32.93 -5.06
C ALA A 42 12.16 -33.46 -4.02
N GLU A 43 12.27 -33.05 -2.76
CA GLU A 43 11.32 -33.41 -1.69
C GLU A 43 9.91 -32.89 -2.00
N MET A 44 9.80 -31.65 -2.51
CA MET A 44 8.50 -31.09 -2.93
C MET A 44 7.91 -31.83 -4.13
N GLU A 45 8.75 -32.23 -5.09
CA GLU A 45 8.31 -33.00 -6.25
C GLU A 45 7.82 -34.41 -5.87
N GLN A 46 8.46 -35.06 -4.89
CA GLN A 46 7.97 -36.32 -4.33
C GLN A 46 6.58 -36.17 -3.70
N VAL A 47 6.34 -35.09 -2.95
CA VAL A 47 5.01 -34.81 -2.40
C VAL A 47 3.99 -34.61 -3.52
N LYS A 48 4.32 -33.86 -4.58
CA LYS A 48 3.43 -33.68 -5.74
C LYS A 48 3.11 -35.01 -6.43
N GLN A 49 4.10 -35.88 -6.61
CA GLN A 49 3.92 -37.19 -7.23
C GLN A 49 3.00 -38.09 -6.42
N THR A 50 3.14 -38.11 -5.08
CA THR A 50 2.24 -38.90 -4.22
C THR A 50 0.79 -38.40 -4.28
N LEU A 51 0.59 -37.09 -4.47
CA LEU A 51 -0.75 -36.50 -4.64
C LEU A 51 -1.35 -36.71 -6.04
N THR A 52 -0.55 -37.05 -7.05
CA THR A 52 -1.02 -37.21 -8.44
C THR A 52 -2.00 -38.38 -8.60
N GLY A 53 -1.93 -39.37 -7.70
CA GLY A 53 -2.88 -40.50 -7.67
C GLY A 53 -4.23 -40.19 -7.04
N VAL A 54 -4.43 -38.99 -6.48
CA VAL A 54 -5.70 -38.59 -5.87
C VAL A 54 -6.67 -38.18 -6.98
N PRO A 55 -7.86 -38.79 -7.09
CA PRO A 55 -8.83 -38.41 -8.09
C PRO A 55 -9.21 -36.94 -7.91
N ALA A 56 -9.19 -36.20 -9.02
CA ALA A 56 -9.60 -34.81 -9.01
C ALA A 56 -11.05 -34.70 -8.55
N PHE A 57 -11.30 -33.83 -7.58
CA PHE A 57 -12.66 -33.52 -7.18
C PHE A 57 -13.37 -32.81 -8.33
N VAL A 58 -14.39 -33.45 -8.88
CA VAL A 58 -15.28 -32.84 -9.88
C VAL A 58 -16.55 -32.41 -9.14
N PRO A 59 -16.76 -31.10 -8.92
CA PRO A 59 -17.98 -30.61 -8.29
C PRO A 59 -19.19 -30.90 -9.18
N ASP A 60 -20.34 -31.16 -8.57
CA ASP A 60 -21.60 -31.29 -9.30
C ASP A 60 -22.06 -29.94 -9.88
N ASP A 61 -22.91 -30.01 -10.91
CA ASP A 61 -23.38 -28.81 -11.63
C ASP A 61 -24.17 -27.84 -10.73
N ARG A 62 -24.87 -28.34 -9.71
CA ARG A 62 -25.65 -27.48 -8.79
C ARG A 62 -24.72 -26.69 -7.90
N LEU A 63 -23.67 -27.32 -7.39
CA LEU A 63 -22.62 -26.67 -6.62
C LEU A 63 -21.95 -25.58 -7.45
N LEU A 64 -21.54 -25.90 -8.69
CA LEU A 64 -20.93 -24.92 -9.60
C LEU A 64 -21.85 -23.72 -9.90
N ALA A 65 -23.14 -23.97 -10.15
CA ALA A 65 -24.11 -22.92 -10.36
C ALA A 65 -24.23 -22.00 -9.12
N SER A 66 -24.35 -22.60 -7.93
CA SER A 66 -24.46 -21.84 -6.68
C SER A 66 -23.23 -20.99 -6.38
N LEU A 67 -22.03 -21.48 -6.71
CA LEU A 67 -20.77 -20.76 -6.52
C LEU A 67 -20.66 -19.58 -7.50
N ARG A 68 -21.04 -19.78 -8.77
CA ARG A 68 -21.05 -18.70 -9.78
C ARG A 68 -22.02 -17.60 -9.40
N GLU A 69 -23.21 -17.95 -8.92
CA GLU A 69 -24.20 -16.96 -8.49
C GLU A 69 -23.68 -16.15 -7.29
N ARG A 70 -23.15 -16.82 -6.26
CA ARG A 70 -22.55 -16.14 -5.09
C ARG A 70 -21.38 -15.23 -5.49
N LEU A 71 -20.50 -15.68 -6.38
CA LEU A 71 -19.40 -14.88 -6.87
C LEU A 71 -19.91 -13.66 -7.65
N SER A 72 -20.92 -13.83 -8.50
CA SER A 72 -21.52 -12.74 -9.26
C SER A 72 -22.14 -11.68 -8.34
N GLU A 73 -22.77 -12.11 -7.25
CA GLU A 73 -23.34 -11.21 -6.26
C GLU A 73 -22.25 -10.44 -5.51
N GLN A 74 -21.16 -11.10 -5.11
CA GLN A 74 -20.03 -10.43 -4.46
C GLN A 74 -19.35 -9.41 -5.38
N LEU A 75 -19.19 -9.72 -6.67
CA LEU A 75 -18.62 -8.80 -7.65
C LEU A 75 -19.54 -7.61 -7.93
N ARG A 76 -20.86 -7.79 -7.81
CA ARG A 76 -21.85 -6.72 -7.96
C ARG A 76 -21.93 -5.80 -6.76
N ARG A 77 -21.50 -6.24 -5.56
CA ARG A 77 -21.53 -5.39 -4.37
C ARG A 77 -20.65 -4.15 -4.62
N PRO A 78 -21.21 -2.94 -4.47
CA PRO A 78 -20.41 -1.73 -4.62
C PRO A 78 -19.29 -1.75 -3.56
N PRO A 79 -18.10 -1.22 -3.88
CA PRO A 79 -17.02 -1.13 -2.91
C PRO A 79 -17.54 -0.38 -1.68
N VAL A 80 -17.34 -0.98 -0.50
CA VAL A 80 -17.66 -0.34 0.77
C VAL A 80 -16.82 0.93 0.82
N LYS A 81 -17.46 2.09 0.76
CA LYS A 81 -16.77 3.38 0.87
C LYS A 81 -16.26 3.51 2.31
N THR A 82 -15.02 3.08 2.54
CA THR A 82 -14.33 3.19 3.84
C THR A 82 -13.63 4.53 4.02
N GLY A 83 -13.88 5.50 3.14
CA GLY A 83 -13.36 6.86 3.29
C GLY A 83 -14.10 7.63 4.38
N PHE A 84 -13.33 8.33 5.22
CA PHE A 84 -13.85 9.36 6.13
C PHE A 84 -14.62 10.38 5.28
N ALA A 85 -15.95 10.38 5.41
CA ALA A 85 -16.83 11.25 4.66
C ALA A 85 -16.61 12.69 5.15
N TRP A 86 -15.69 13.41 4.51
CA TRP A 86 -15.56 14.83 4.75
C TRP A 86 -16.89 15.50 4.45
N PRO A 87 -17.45 16.27 5.41
CA PRO A 87 -18.68 16.98 5.15
C PRO A 87 -18.43 17.91 3.96
N ARG A 88 -19.24 17.77 2.90
CA ARG A 88 -19.22 18.69 1.76
C ARG A 88 -19.77 20.03 2.22
N TRP A 89 -18.91 20.84 2.85
CA TRP A 89 -19.23 22.22 3.17
C TRP A 89 -19.59 22.91 1.85
N THR A 90 -20.71 23.61 1.82
CA THR A 90 -21.11 24.34 0.60
C THR A 90 -20.01 25.34 0.25
N PRO A 91 -19.79 25.65 -1.04
CA PRO A 91 -18.72 26.56 -1.44
C PRO A 91 -18.80 27.89 -0.69
N ALA A 92 -20.00 28.34 -0.33
CA ALA A 92 -20.22 29.52 0.51
C ALA A 92 -19.48 29.46 1.86
N VAL A 93 -19.52 28.33 2.58
CA VAL A 93 -18.84 28.19 3.88
C VAL A 93 -17.32 28.16 3.71
N GLN A 94 -16.82 27.58 2.61
CA GLN A 94 -15.37 27.60 2.31
C GLN A 94 -14.87 29.03 2.08
N TRP A 95 -15.59 29.83 1.29
CA TRP A 95 -15.23 31.23 1.05
C TRP A 95 -15.33 32.08 2.32
N SER A 96 -16.35 31.87 3.16
CA SER A 96 -16.48 32.56 4.44
C SER A 96 -15.31 32.27 5.38
N LEU A 97 -14.87 31.01 5.49
CA LEU A 97 -13.71 30.64 6.29
C LEU A 97 -12.42 31.26 5.75
N ALA A 98 -12.23 31.22 4.44
CA ALA A 98 -11.04 31.80 3.79
C ALA A 98 -10.96 33.31 4.06
N LEU A 99 -12.06 34.04 3.92
CA LEU A 99 -12.14 35.47 4.23
C LEU A 99 -11.90 35.74 5.72
N LEU A 100 -12.43 34.90 6.61
CA LEU A 100 -12.22 35.01 8.05
C LEU A 100 -10.74 34.83 8.41
N PHE A 101 -10.08 33.80 7.89
CA PHE A 101 -8.64 33.58 8.11
C PHE A 101 -7.78 34.71 7.53
N LEU A 102 -8.16 35.23 6.36
CA LEU A 102 -7.44 36.33 5.72
C LEU A 102 -7.61 37.63 6.53
N ALA A 103 -8.80 37.91 7.05
CA ALA A 103 -9.06 39.03 7.94
C ALA A 103 -8.33 38.89 9.29
N LEU A 104 -8.34 37.70 9.89
CA LEU A 104 -7.60 37.39 11.12
C LEU A 104 -6.09 37.56 10.91
N GLY A 105 -5.54 37.00 9.84
CA GLY A 105 -4.12 37.14 9.50
C GLY A 105 -3.71 38.59 9.24
N PHE A 106 -4.55 39.34 8.52
CA PHE A 106 -4.31 40.77 8.27
C PHE A 106 -4.38 41.61 9.55
N GLY A 107 -5.39 41.36 10.40
CA GLY A 107 -5.55 42.04 11.68
C GLY A 107 -4.40 41.77 12.65
N LEU A 108 -4.01 40.50 12.81
CA LEU A 108 -2.86 40.10 13.64
C LEU A 108 -1.54 40.66 13.08
N GLY A 109 -1.37 40.65 11.75
CA GLY A 109 -0.20 41.22 11.09
C GLY A 109 -0.05 42.71 11.38
N ARG A 110 -1.14 43.49 11.26
CA ARG A 110 -1.11 44.93 11.59
C ARG A 110 -0.84 45.19 13.06
N TRP A 111 -1.43 44.41 13.96
CA TRP A 111 -1.22 44.59 15.40
C TRP A 111 0.22 44.25 15.82
N SER A 112 0.84 43.26 15.17
CA SER A 112 2.24 42.90 15.40
C SER A 112 3.27 43.90 14.82
N ALA A 113 2.81 44.85 13.98
CA ALA A 113 3.67 45.85 13.36
C ALA A 113 3.84 47.12 14.22
N GLU A 114 2.93 47.39 15.17
CA GLU A 114 3.02 48.53 16.08
C GLU A 114 4.16 48.48 17.12
N PRO A 115 4.55 47.35 17.74
CA PRO A 115 5.60 47.36 18.77
C PRO A 115 7.00 47.68 18.21
N ARG A 116 7.24 47.51 16.90
CA ARG A 116 8.58 47.71 16.30
C ARG A 116 8.93 49.19 16.06
N LEU A 117 7.95 50.09 15.99
CA LEU A 117 8.19 51.53 15.81
C LEU A 117 8.57 52.22 17.14
N SER A 118 8.13 51.68 18.28
CA SER A 118 8.48 52.24 19.60
C SER A 118 9.92 51.94 20.00
N GLU A 119 10.49 50.79 19.63
CA GLU A 119 11.89 50.46 19.91
C GLU A 119 12.87 51.26 19.04
N ALA A 120 12.51 51.52 17.77
CA ALA A 120 13.32 52.34 16.88
C ALA A 120 13.41 53.80 17.33
N GLY A 121 12.30 54.38 17.81
CA GLY A 121 12.29 55.75 18.35
C GLY A 121 13.03 55.88 19.70
N ALA A 122 13.00 54.86 20.54
CA ALA A 122 13.71 54.85 21.82
C ALA A 122 15.23 54.78 21.66
N LEU A 123 15.72 54.07 20.63
CA LEU A 123 17.15 53.97 20.32
C LEU A 123 17.73 55.29 19.75
N GLU A 124 16.96 56.04 18.96
CA GLU A 124 17.41 57.38 18.50
C GLU A 124 17.59 58.35 19.68
N GLN A 125 16.67 58.37 20.64
CA GLN A 125 16.78 59.27 21.80
C GLN A 125 18.00 59.00 22.68
N LEU A 126 18.39 57.73 22.84
CA LEU A 126 19.58 57.33 23.61
C LEU A 126 20.91 57.67 22.92
N LEU A 127 20.93 57.80 21.60
CA LEU A 127 22.13 58.19 20.84
C LEU A 127 22.32 59.72 20.77
N THR A 128 21.30 60.50 21.10
CA THR A 128 21.32 61.98 21.09
C THR A 128 21.41 62.65 22.47
N ALA A 129 21.54 61.88 23.55
CA ALA A 129 21.75 62.35 24.92
C ALA A 129 23.17 62.06 25.40
#